data_AF-A0AAD7QSN4-F1
#
_entry.id   AF-A0AAD7QSN4-F1
#
_cell.length_a   1.000
_cell.length_b   1.000
_cell.length_c   1.000
_cell.angle_alpha   90.00
_cell.angle_beta   90.00
_cell.angle_gamma   90.00
#
_symmetry.space_group_name_H-M   'P 1'
#
loop_
_entity.id
_entity.type
_entity.pdbx_description
1 polymer ?
#
loop_
_entity_poly.entity_id
_entity_poly.type
_entity_poly.pdbx_seq_one_letter_code
_entity_poly.pdbx_strand_id
1 'polypeptide(L)'
;MNEKRLLGVGDGRQFGNDLPPQYPIYTADAPAQSTSVPVFRTTFACLSMHMSDRIRLLRFPARDVAKIREIIRRGWIRGIQDTRVYDAAEEIKLYGNPWRASSWNDEKMDARRLVCQILCGLFDLGWVLQAAVDISKKEYDKDTLLFRYQQPPPPPCVWMSISFDRGDLLHLIDAPQDLSHLLVQAYGEKVQKHHYNGSVFEIKFRGYPWYANSRETVQARLIVLTLLECLEQRGFSLYASIDQDNGPGGDSNCSEADTWFCNRQADWTPGAPIYHG
;
A
#
# COMPACT_ATOMS: atom_id res chain seq x y z
N MET A 1 -25.63 -45.79 45.21
CA MET A 1 -26.08 -46.30 46.53
C MET A 1 -25.22 -47.52 46.86
N ASN A 2 -24.50 -47.46 47.97
CA ASN A 2 -23.80 -48.55 48.70
C ASN A 2 -22.53 -49.18 48.11
N GLU A 3 -21.41 -48.50 48.36
CA GLU A 3 -20.39 -48.85 49.38
C GLU A 3 -20.20 -50.31 49.89
N LYS A 4 -18.91 -50.63 50.08
CA LYS A 4 -18.23 -51.52 51.06
C LYS A 4 -17.76 -52.92 50.65
N ARG A 5 -16.43 -53.09 50.67
CA ARG A 5 -15.63 -54.14 51.34
C ARG A 5 -14.15 -53.98 50.94
N LEU A 6 -13.11 -54.27 51.72
CA LEU A 6 -12.86 -54.43 53.16
C LEU A 6 -11.31 -54.52 53.24
N LEU A 7 -10.72 -53.89 54.25
CA LEU A 7 -9.33 -54.10 54.73
C LEU A 7 -9.16 -55.60 55.09
N GLY A 8 -8.03 -56.30 55.08
CA GLY A 8 -6.60 -55.99 55.13
C GLY A 8 -5.94 -57.09 55.99
N VAL A 9 -4.71 -57.52 55.68
CA VAL A 9 -3.67 -58.17 56.54
C VAL A 9 -2.42 -58.21 55.62
N GLY A 10 -1.24 -57.69 55.91
CA GLY A 10 -0.56 -57.39 57.17
C GLY A 10 0.65 -58.33 57.28
N ASP A 11 1.85 -57.85 56.97
CA ASP A 11 3.05 -58.48 57.51
C ASP A 11 4.16 -57.45 57.72
N GLY A 12 4.64 -57.38 58.95
CA GLY A 12 5.48 -56.31 59.45
C GLY A 12 6.95 -56.67 59.46
N ARG A 13 7.80 -55.64 59.29
CA ARG A 13 9.12 -55.55 59.92
C ARG A 13 9.40 -54.08 60.26
N GLN A 14 9.56 -53.79 61.56
CA GLN A 14 10.12 -52.53 62.08
C GLN A 14 11.63 -52.55 61.93
N PHE A 15 12.26 -51.45 61.47
CA PHE A 15 13.59 -51.02 61.89
C PHE A 15 13.81 -49.53 61.57
N GLY A 16 14.29 -48.77 62.56
CA GLY A 16 15.16 -47.60 62.37
C GLY A 16 14.49 -46.25 62.11
N ASN A 17 14.36 -45.43 63.18
CA ASN A 17 14.20 -43.98 63.06
C ASN A 17 15.56 -43.37 62.69
N ASP A 18 15.81 -43.13 61.40
CA ASP A 18 16.89 -42.28 60.92
C ASP A 18 16.29 -41.09 60.17
N LEU A 19 16.41 -39.89 60.75
CA LEU A 19 15.98 -38.64 60.13
C LEU A 19 16.86 -38.37 58.88
N PRO A 20 16.28 -37.98 57.73
CA PRO A 20 17.06 -37.63 56.56
C PRO A 20 17.86 -36.33 56.78
N PRO A 21 19.03 -36.17 56.13
CA PRO A 21 19.89 -35.00 56.32
C PRO A 21 19.18 -33.72 55.87
N GLN A 22 19.25 -32.68 56.73
CA GLN A 22 18.81 -31.33 56.40
C GLN A 22 19.69 -30.74 55.29
N TYR A 23 19.07 -30.43 54.15
CA TYR A 23 19.70 -29.66 53.09
C TYR A 23 19.76 -28.17 53.50
N PRO A 24 20.83 -27.43 53.16
CA PRO A 24 20.92 -26.01 53.46
C PRO A 24 19.82 -25.22 52.75
N ILE A 25 19.12 -24.36 53.49
CA ILE A 25 18.20 -23.36 52.95
C ILE A 25 19.04 -22.30 52.24
N TYR A 26 19.05 -22.34 50.90
CA TYR A 26 19.50 -21.21 50.10
C TYR A 26 18.33 -20.21 50.01
N THR A 27 18.31 -19.21 50.89
CA THR A 27 17.55 -17.98 50.64
C THR A 27 18.26 -17.19 49.54
N ALA A 28 17.84 -17.42 48.30
CA ALA A 28 18.13 -16.52 47.20
C ALA A 28 16.99 -15.50 47.12
N ASP A 29 17.24 -14.30 47.67
CA ASP A 29 16.48 -13.11 47.28
C ASP A 29 16.78 -12.81 45.81
N ALA A 30 16.02 -13.44 44.92
CA ALA A 30 15.99 -13.06 43.52
C ALA A 30 15.14 -11.80 43.38
N PRO A 31 15.64 -10.71 42.76
CA PRO A 31 14.76 -9.61 42.40
C PRO A 31 13.73 -10.14 41.40
N ALA A 32 12.46 -9.90 41.66
CA ALA A 32 11.37 -10.22 40.75
C ALA A 32 11.61 -9.46 39.42
N GLN A 33 12.26 -10.11 38.47
CA GLN A 33 12.31 -9.64 37.10
C GLN A 33 10.89 -9.76 36.55
N SER A 34 10.24 -8.62 36.34
CA SER A 34 9.00 -8.55 35.59
C SER A 34 9.27 -9.03 34.16
N THR A 35 9.06 -10.31 33.90
CA THR A 35 9.04 -10.86 32.54
C THR A 35 7.74 -10.45 31.86
N SER A 36 7.59 -9.16 31.54
CA SER A 36 6.56 -8.77 30.59
C SER A 36 7.01 -9.29 29.22
N VAL A 37 6.41 -10.39 28.77
CA VAL A 37 6.57 -10.86 27.39
C VAL A 37 6.28 -9.65 26.49
N PRO A 38 7.17 -9.29 25.54
CA PRO A 38 6.87 -8.20 24.63
C PRO A 38 5.63 -8.59 23.82
N VAL A 39 4.51 -7.95 24.14
CA VAL A 39 3.27 -8.13 23.38
C VAL A 39 3.47 -7.46 22.03
N PHE A 40 3.48 -8.25 20.96
CA PHE A 40 3.48 -7.69 19.60
C PHE A 40 2.28 -6.73 19.47
N ARG A 41 2.57 -5.45 19.21
CA ARG A 41 1.56 -4.43 18.94
C ARG A 41 1.84 -3.84 17.58
N THR A 42 0.91 -4.03 16.65
CA THR A 42 0.88 -3.33 15.38
C THR A 42 -0.21 -2.27 15.41
N THR A 43 0.07 -1.10 14.86
CA THR A 43 -0.90 -0.01 14.72
C THR A 43 -1.30 0.13 13.26
N PHE A 44 -2.60 0.32 13.03
CA PHE A 44 -3.15 0.58 11.71
C PHE A 44 -3.71 1.99 11.62
N ALA A 45 -3.52 2.61 10.45
CA ALA A 45 -4.09 3.88 10.07
C ALA A 45 -4.71 3.77 8.67
N CYS A 46 -5.53 4.74 8.31
CA CYS A 46 -6.31 4.70 7.08
C CYS A 46 -6.29 6.07 6.39
N LEU A 47 -6.03 6.07 5.09
CA LEU A 47 -6.21 7.21 4.21
C LEU A 47 -7.32 6.90 3.20
N SER A 48 -8.22 7.84 2.96
CA SER A 48 -9.26 7.67 1.93
C SER A 48 -9.54 8.98 1.22
N MET A 49 -9.91 8.89 -0.06
CA MET A 49 -10.27 10.02 -0.92
C MET A 49 -11.78 10.15 -1.00
N HIS A 50 -12.30 11.37 -0.86
CA HIS A 50 -13.74 11.64 -0.72
C HIS A 50 -14.19 12.79 -1.60
N MET A 51 -15.43 12.70 -2.09
CA MET A 51 -16.02 13.70 -2.98
C MET A 51 -15.08 13.96 -4.17
N SER A 52 -14.97 15.21 -4.63
CA SER A 52 -14.05 15.59 -5.72
C SER A 52 -12.69 16.10 -5.28
N ASP A 53 -12.49 16.39 -3.98
CA ASP A 53 -11.33 17.16 -3.53
C ASP A 53 -10.90 16.94 -2.06
N ARG A 54 -11.36 15.88 -1.39
CA ARG A 54 -11.06 15.66 0.04
C ARG A 54 -10.21 14.43 0.27
N ILE A 55 -9.32 14.50 1.26
CA ILE A 55 -8.56 13.38 1.82
C ILE A 55 -8.94 13.27 3.29
N ARG A 56 -9.18 12.06 3.79
CA ARG A 56 -9.39 11.79 5.21
C ARG A 56 -8.28 10.92 5.76
N LEU A 57 -7.76 11.33 6.91
CA LEU A 57 -6.71 10.64 7.66
C LEU A 57 -7.31 10.13 8.98
N LEU A 58 -7.27 8.82 9.18
CA LEU A 58 -7.83 8.16 10.36
C LEU A 58 -6.72 7.42 11.12
N ARG A 59 -6.60 7.68 12.42
CA ARG A 59 -5.64 7.05 13.36
C ARG A 59 -4.14 7.28 13.06
N PHE A 60 -3.79 8.25 12.22
CA PHE A 60 -2.41 8.73 12.12
C PHE A 60 -2.06 9.59 13.35
N PRO A 61 -0.86 9.44 13.96
CA PRO A 61 -0.39 10.34 15.01
C PRO A 61 -0.32 11.79 14.51
N ALA A 62 -0.52 12.76 15.41
CA ALA A 62 -0.51 14.19 15.04
C ALA A 62 0.78 14.65 14.33
N ARG A 63 1.93 14.08 14.72
CA ARG A 63 3.23 14.29 14.05
C ARG A 63 3.18 13.88 12.58
N ASP A 64 2.58 12.74 12.28
CA ASP A 64 2.54 12.18 10.94
C ASP A 64 1.48 12.89 10.09
N VAL A 65 0.33 13.26 10.69
CA VAL A 65 -0.66 14.14 10.04
C VAL A 65 -0.02 15.45 9.57
N ALA A 66 0.83 16.08 10.40
CA ALA A 66 1.55 17.29 10.00
C ALA A 66 2.50 17.06 8.82
N LYS A 67 3.18 15.90 8.77
CA LYS A 67 4.05 15.52 7.65
C LYS A 67 3.26 15.23 6.37
N ILE A 68 2.14 14.52 6.46
CA ILE A 68 1.25 14.24 5.33
C ILE A 68 0.70 15.56 4.75
N ARG A 69 0.30 16.52 5.60
CA ARG A 69 -0.11 17.86 5.15
C ARG A 69 1.01 18.58 4.40
N GLU A 70 2.25 18.47 4.84
CA GLU A 70 3.40 19.08 4.15
C GLU A 70 3.66 18.42 2.80
N ILE A 71 3.58 17.09 2.72
CA ILE A 71 3.67 16.35 1.46
C ILE A 71 2.59 16.83 0.48
N ILE A 72 1.34 16.93 0.94
CA ILE A 72 0.22 17.42 0.13
C ILE A 72 0.47 18.85 -0.36
N ARG A 73 0.96 19.76 0.48
CA ARG A 73 1.24 21.15 0.08
C ARG A 73 2.32 21.24 -1.00
N ARG A 74 3.31 20.36 -0.97
CA ARG A 74 4.39 20.33 -1.97
C ARG A 74 3.96 19.63 -3.26
N GLY A 75 3.18 18.57 -3.14
CA GLY A 75 2.76 17.73 -4.26
C GLY A 75 1.56 18.24 -5.03
N TRP A 76 0.69 19.02 -4.38
CA TRP A 76 -0.48 19.60 -5.01
C TRP A 76 -0.27 21.08 -5.26
N ILE A 77 0.02 21.46 -6.51
CA ILE A 77 0.38 22.84 -6.88
C ILE A 77 -0.69 23.86 -6.51
N ARG A 78 -1.97 23.47 -6.51
CA ARG A 78 -3.09 24.33 -6.11
C ARG A 78 -3.21 24.50 -4.59
N GLY A 79 -2.60 23.60 -3.82
CA GLY A 79 -2.54 23.67 -2.36
C GLY A 79 -3.79 23.18 -1.61
N ILE A 80 -3.71 23.27 -0.29
CA ILE A 80 -4.80 22.91 0.64
C ILE A 80 -5.75 24.10 0.78
N GLN A 81 -7.04 23.87 0.55
CA GLN A 81 -8.10 24.86 0.72
C GLN A 81 -8.55 24.98 2.18
N ASP A 82 -8.74 23.85 2.87
CA ASP A 82 -9.24 23.84 4.24
C ASP A 82 -8.85 22.55 4.97
N THR A 83 -8.86 22.57 6.30
CA THR A 83 -8.68 21.39 7.15
C THR A 83 -9.66 21.41 8.31
N ARG A 84 -10.30 20.28 8.60
CA ARG A 84 -11.22 20.16 9.73
C ARG A 84 -11.19 18.77 10.34
N VAL A 85 -11.61 18.68 11.60
CA VAL A 85 -11.99 17.39 12.19
C VAL A 85 -13.36 17.00 11.63
N TYR A 86 -13.47 15.78 11.11
CA TYR A 86 -14.71 15.18 10.62
C TYR A 86 -14.88 13.82 11.28
N ASP A 87 -15.76 13.76 12.28
CA ASP A 87 -15.91 12.60 13.17
C ASP A 87 -14.54 12.18 13.77
N ALA A 88 -14.09 10.95 13.58
CA ALA A 88 -12.80 10.47 14.06
C ALA A 88 -11.62 10.79 13.11
N ALA A 89 -11.86 11.46 11.97
CA ALA A 89 -10.85 11.70 10.94
C ALA A 89 -10.42 13.17 10.86
N GLU A 90 -9.16 13.38 10.47
CA GLU A 90 -8.68 14.67 9.98
C GLU A 90 -8.99 14.76 8.48
N GLU A 91 -9.87 15.68 8.10
CA GLU A 91 -10.26 15.91 6.71
C GLU A 91 -9.49 17.11 6.15
N ILE A 92 -8.87 16.91 4.99
CA ILE A 92 -8.12 17.90 4.24
C ILE A 92 -8.86 18.13 2.93
N LYS A 93 -9.26 19.37 2.66
CA LYS A 93 -9.86 19.80 1.39
C LYS A 93 -8.80 20.45 0.51
N LEU A 94 -8.71 20.04 -0.74
CA LEU A 94 -7.76 20.55 -1.73
C LEU A 94 -8.44 21.60 -2.62
N TYR A 95 -7.67 22.56 -3.14
CA TYR A 95 -8.16 23.41 -4.23
C TYR A 95 -8.25 22.61 -5.53
N GLY A 96 -9.30 22.83 -6.32
CA GLY A 96 -9.51 22.10 -7.58
C GLY A 96 -10.35 20.84 -7.38
N ASN A 97 -10.22 19.88 -8.30
CA ASN A 97 -10.98 18.63 -8.24
C ASN A 97 -10.09 17.43 -8.63
N PRO A 98 -9.05 17.11 -7.84
CA PRO A 98 -8.08 16.06 -8.18
C PRO A 98 -8.70 14.69 -8.41
N TRP A 99 -9.87 14.46 -7.81
CA TRP A 99 -10.55 13.17 -7.87
C TRP A 99 -11.59 13.07 -8.98
N ARG A 100 -11.69 14.06 -9.89
CA ARG A 100 -12.65 13.98 -11.01
C ARG A 100 -11.96 13.41 -12.25
N ALA A 101 -12.53 12.31 -12.73
CA ALA A 101 -12.10 11.58 -13.92
C ALA A 101 -12.02 12.45 -15.20
N SER A 102 -12.87 13.47 -15.33
CA SER A 102 -12.98 14.32 -16.53
C SER A 102 -12.13 15.59 -16.53
N SER A 103 -11.08 15.67 -15.72
CA SER A 103 -10.12 16.78 -15.86
C SER A 103 -9.34 16.57 -17.16
N TRP A 104 -9.82 17.17 -18.26
CA TRP A 104 -9.24 17.15 -19.63
C TRP A 104 -7.84 17.82 -19.73
N ASN A 105 -7.07 17.85 -18.64
CA ASN A 105 -5.88 18.68 -18.46
C ASN A 105 -4.82 18.01 -17.56
N ASP A 106 -3.71 18.72 -17.34
CA ASP A 106 -2.58 18.30 -16.51
C ASP A 106 -2.95 17.94 -15.05
N GLU A 107 -4.14 18.37 -14.57
CA GLU A 107 -4.60 18.15 -13.20
C GLU A 107 -4.77 16.66 -12.87
N LYS A 108 -5.14 15.82 -13.86
CA LYS A 108 -5.23 14.37 -13.68
C LYS A 108 -3.87 13.74 -13.39
N MET A 109 -2.84 14.16 -14.13
CA MET A 109 -1.47 13.69 -13.93
C MET A 109 -0.92 14.17 -12.59
N ASP A 110 -1.24 15.41 -12.22
CA ASP A 110 -0.89 15.97 -10.91
C ASP A 110 -1.57 15.24 -9.75
N ALA A 111 -2.82 14.76 -9.92
CA ALA A 111 -3.53 14.01 -8.89
C ALA A 111 -2.89 12.64 -8.65
N ARG A 112 -2.51 11.94 -9.73
CA ARG A 112 -1.75 10.69 -9.66
C ARG A 112 -0.38 10.90 -9.00
N ARG A 113 0.32 11.96 -9.38
CA ARG A 113 1.58 12.36 -8.75
C ARG A 113 1.42 12.65 -7.26
N LEU A 114 0.34 13.33 -6.87
CA LEU A 114 0.03 13.59 -5.45
C LEU A 114 -0.13 12.29 -4.67
N VAL A 115 -0.90 11.32 -5.17
CA VAL A 115 -1.07 10.02 -4.50
C VAL A 115 0.27 9.28 -4.42
N CYS A 116 1.08 9.29 -5.49
CA CYS A 116 2.42 8.70 -5.50
C CYS A 116 3.32 9.30 -4.40
N GLN A 117 3.31 10.62 -4.25
CA GLN A 117 4.09 11.32 -3.22
C GLN A 117 3.57 11.06 -1.80
N ILE A 118 2.25 10.92 -1.61
CA ILE A 118 1.66 10.52 -0.33
C ILE A 118 2.11 9.10 0.03
N LEU A 119 2.06 8.15 -0.90
CA LEU A 119 2.52 6.77 -0.68
C LEU A 119 4.01 6.73 -0.33
N CYS A 120 4.86 7.43 -1.09
CA CYS A 120 6.29 7.57 -0.81
C CYS A 120 6.53 8.11 0.59
N GLY A 121 5.90 9.23 0.95
CA GLY A 121 6.10 9.86 2.25
C GLY A 121 5.56 9.04 3.42
N LEU A 122 4.45 8.32 3.24
CA LEU A 122 3.94 7.37 4.25
C LEU A 122 4.91 6.20 4.44
N PHE A 123 5.44 5.65 3.35
CA PHE A 123 6.42 4.58 3.37
C PHE A 123 7.69 4.99 4.13
N ASP A 124 8.23 6.19 3.86
CA ASP A 124 9.39 6.76 4.56
C ASP A 124 9.13 7.02 6.06
N LEU A 125 7.88 7.27 6.44
CA LEU A 125 7.45 7.40 7.84
C LEU A 125 7.27 6.04 8.54
N GLY A 126 7.35 4.93 7.80
CA GLY A 126 7.12 3.57 8.30
C GLY A 126 5.67 3.10 8.19
N TRP A 127 4.80 3.83 7.49
CA TRP A 127 3.44 3.39 7.18
C TRP A 127 3.43 2.63 5.86
N VAL A 128 3.42 1.30 5.95
CA VAL A 128 3.41 0.39 4.80
C VAL A 128 1.97 0.06 4.44
N LEU A 129 1.61 0.19 3.17
CA LEU A 129 0.28 -0.14 2.67
C LEU A 129 0.07 -1.65 2.82
N GLN A 130 -1.04 -2.03 3.46
CA GLN A 130 -1.43 -3.43 3.63
C GLN A 130 -2.46 -3.83 2.57
N ALA A 131 -3.37 -2.91 2.23
CA ALA A 131 -4.39 -3.12 1.20
C ALA A 131 -4.98 -1.78 0.74
N ALA A 132 -5.31 -1.70 -0.55
CA ALA A 132 -6.31 -0.79 -1.09
C ALA A 132 -7.62 -1.57 -1.19
N VAL A 133 -8.70 -1.06 -0.59
CA VAL A 133 -9.98 -1.77 -0.51
C VAL A 133 -11.14 -0.85 -0.86
N ASP A 134 -12.02 -1.34 -1.73
CA ASP A 134 -13.35 -0.78 -1.91
C ASP A 134 -14.30 -1.36 -0.85
N ILE A 135 -14.65 -0.53 0.12
CA ILE A 135 -15.55 -0.87 1.24
C ILE A 135 -16.84 -0.05 1.22
N SER A 136 -17.03 0.75 0.18
CA SER A 136 -18.22 1.56 -0.01
C SER A 136 -19.13 0.86 -1.03
N LYS A 137 -20.40 1.27 -1.06
CA LYS A 137 -21.37 0.84 -2.08
C LYS A 137 -21.97 2.05 -2.79
N LYS A 138 -21.29 3.18 -2.67
CA LYS A 138 -21.79 4.48 -3.07
C LYS A 138 -21.25 4.73 -4.45
N GLU A 139 -22.11 5.16 -5.37
CA GLU A 139 -21.64 5.61 -6.67
C GLU A 139 -20.50 6.64 -6.52
N TYR A 140 -19.43 6.44 -7.30
CA TYR A 140 -18.21 7.27 -7.28
C TYR A 140 -17.35 7.11 -6.01
N ASP A 141 -17.40 5.95 -5.36
CA ASP A 141 -16.42 5.58 -4.36
C ASP A 141 -15.04 5.32 -4.97
N LYS A 142 -14.09 5.17 -4.05
CA LYS A 142 -12.65 5.01 -4.27
C LYS A 142 -12.13 4.07 -3.23
N ASP A 143 -10.92 3.62 -3.46
CA ASP A 143 -10.24 2.79 -2.49
C ASP A 143 -9.97 3.53 -1.18
N THR A 144 -10.19 2.78 -0.11
CA THR A 144 -9.68 3.06 1.23
C THR A 144 -8.32 2.39 1.37
N LEU A 145 -7.30 3.17 1.69
CA LEU A 145 -5.92 2.71 1.84
C LEU A 145 -5.62 2.42 3.31
N LEU A 146 -5.36 1.15 3.62
CA LEU A 146 -5.08 0.68 4.96
C LEU A 146 -3.57 0.50 5.15
N PHE A 147 -3.01 1.15 6.16
CA PHE A 147 -1.57 1.14 6.42
C PHE A 147 -1.27 0.47 7.76
N ARG A 148 -0.20 -0.32 7.75
CA ARG A 148 0.41 -0.91 8.94
C ARG A 148 1.67 -0.11 9.29
N TYR A 149 1.81 0.28 10.54
CA TYR A 149 3.05 0.89 11.01
C TYR A 149 4.15 -0.16 11.20
N GLN A 150 5.37 0.19 10.80
CA GLN A 150 6.56 -0.62 10.94
C GLN A 150 7.74 0.24 11.44
N GLN A 151 8.55 -0.34 12.31
CA GLN A 151 9.82 0.21 12.77
C GLN A 151 10.91 -0.86 12.72
N PRO A 152 12.09 -0.58 12.12
CA PRO A 152 12.42 0.64 11.39
C PRO A 152 11.54 0.81 10.11
N PRO A 153 11.42 2.03 9.55
CA PRO A 153 10.81 2.21 8.25
C PRO A 153 11.50 1.35 7.19
N PRO A 154 10.81 0.97 6.11
CA PRO A 154 11.45 0.29 4.99
C PRO A 154 12.60 1.11 4.37
N PRO A 155 13.52 0.46 3.64
CA PRO A 155 14.57 1.16 2.89
C PRO A 155 13.98 2.21 1.94
N PRO A 156 14.66 3.36 1.74
CA PRO A 156 14.21 4.39 0.80
C PRO A 156 14.01 3.83 -0.61
N CYS A 157 12.93 4.26 -1.28
CA CYS A 157 12.58 3.83 -2.62
C CYS A 157 12.44 5.01 -3.58
N VAL A 158 12.68 4.74 -4.86
CA VAL A 158 12.23 5.58 -5.98
C VAL A 158 10.83 5.15 -6.37
N TRP A 159 9.97 6.12 -6.67
CA TRP A 159 8.55 5.90 -6.96
C TRP A 159 8.16 6.48 -8.31
N MET A 160 7.16 5.86 -8.93
CA MET A 160 6.50 6.36 -10.13
C MET A 160 5.05 5.87 -10.15
N SER A 161 4.23 6.42 -11.03
CA SER A 161 2.88 5.91 -11.28
C SER A 161 2.62 5.63 -12.75
N ILE A 162 1.77 4.65 -13.00
CA ILE A 162 1.38 4.21 -14.34
C ILE A 162 -0.14 4.21 -14.41
N SER A 163 -0.69 4.77 -15.48
CA SER A 163 -2.14 4.81 -15.65
C SER A 163 -2.58 4.33 -17.02
N PHE A 164 -3.76 3.72 -17.04
CA PHE A 164 -4.41 3.19 -18.23
C PHE A 164 -5.56 4.12 -18.57
N ASP A 165 -5.36 4.98 -19.57
CA ASP A 165 -6.26 6.08 -19.88
C ASP A 165 -6.95 5.91 -21.22
N ARG A 166 -8.19 6.39 -21.28
CA ARG A 166 -9.06 6.24 -22.46
C ARG A 166 -9.13 4.76 -22.85
N GLY A 167 -9.28 4.48 -24.14
CA GLY A 167 -9.29 3.10 -24.64
C GLY A 167 -7.90 2.53 -24.95
N ASP A 168 -6.85 3.37 -25.04
CA ASP A 168 -5.59 2.96 -25.67
C ASP A 168 -4.32 3.70 -25.23
N LEU A 169 -4.37 4.51 -24.17
CA LEU A 169 -3.21 5.24 -23.67
C LEU A 169 -2.65 4.59 -22.41
N LEU A 170 -1.32 4.52 -22.33
CA LEU A 170 -0.58 4.20 -21.12
C LEU A 170 0.33 5.38 -20.79
N HIS A 171 0.16 5.96 -19.61
CA HIS A 171 1.04 7.02 -19.14
C HIS A 171 1.98 6.48 -18.08
N LEU A 172 3.26 6.83 -18.19
CA LEU A 172 4.25 6.66 -17.14
C LEU A 172 4.60 8.04 -16.59
N ILE A 173 4.29 8.27 -15.32
CA ILE A 173 4.44 9.56 -14.65
C ILE A 173 5.68 9.49 -13.76
N ASP A 174 6.64 10.36 -14.04
CA ASP A 174 7.93 10.46 -13.33
C ASP A 174 8.76 9.16 -13.39
N ALA A 175 8.58 8.37 -14.45
CA ALA A 175 9.33 7.14 -14.69
C ALA A 175 10.73 7.41 -15.30
N PRO A 176 11.72 6.54 -15.00
CA PRO A 176 13.04 6.60 -15.65
C PRO A 176 12.95 6.42 -17.19
N GLN A 177 13.74 7.20 -17.93
CA GLN A 177 13.70 7.21 -19.40
C GLN A 177 14.07 5.85 -20.03
N ASP A 178 14.98 5.11 -19.39
CA ASP A 178 15.41 3.80 -19.86
C ASP A 178 14.30 2.73 -19.75
N LEU A 179 13.37 2.87 -18.80
CA LEU A 179 12.16 2.04 -18.72
C LEU A 179 11.19 2.38 -19.86
N SER A 180 11.01 3.67 -20.17
CA SER A 180 10.17 4.11 -21.29
C SER A 180 10.64 3.51 -22.62
N HIS A 181 11.95 3.55 -22.90
CA HIS A 181 12.52 2.95 -24.11
C HIS A 181 12.37 1.43 -24.14
N LEU A 182 12.59 0.76 -23.00
CA LEU A 182 12.44 -0.69 -22.88
C LEU A 182 11.00 -1.12 -23.21
N LEU A 183 10.00 -0.41 -22.70
CA LEU A 183 8.59 -0.71 -22.96
C LEU A 183 8.21 -0.53 -24.44
N VAL A 184 8.64 0.57 -25.07
CA VAL A 184 8.40 0.77 -26.50
C VAL A 184 9.00 -0.36 -27.33
N GLN A 185 10.22 -0.79 -27.00
CA GLN A 185 10.87 -1.92 -27.65
C GLN A 185 10.11 -3.24 -27.42
N ALA A 186 9.70 -3.52 -26.18
CA ALA A 186 9.00 -4.75 -25.82
C ALA A 186 7.60 -4.85 -26.45
N TYR A 187 6.87 -3.74 -26.52
CA TYR A 187 5.56 -3.69 -27.15
C TYR A 187 5.61 -3.76 -28.69
N GLY A 188 6.70 -3.27 -29.29
CA GLY A 188 6.95 -3.38 -30.73
C GLY A 188 5.80 -2.79 -31.56
N GLU A 189 5.29 -3.58 -32.50
CA GLU A 189 4.24 -3.15 -33.45
C GLU A 189 2.92 -2.72 -32.80
N LYS A 190 2.69 -3.10 -31.53
CA LYS A 190 1.50 -2.67 -30.77
C LYS A 190 1.51 -1.16 -30.51
N VAL A 191 2.68 -0.53 -30.49
CA VAL A 191 2.81 0.92 -30.29
C VAL A 191 2.41 1.65 -31.58
N GLN A 192 1.40 2.51 -31.48
CA GLN A 192 1.00 3.42 -32.56
C GLN A 192 1.84 4.70 -32.53
N LYS A 193 2.04 5.27 -31.35
CA LYS A 193 2.78 6.51 -31.12
C LYS A 193 3.30 6.52 -29.68
N HIS A 194 4.41 7.21 -29.43
CA HIS A 194 4.83 7.55 -28.07
C HIS A 194 5.47 8.93 -28.05
N HIS A 195 5.41 9.63 -26.93
CA HIS A 195 6.08 10.92 -26.74
C HIS A 195 6.19 11.29 -25.26
N TYR A 196 7.08 12.23 -24.96
CA TYR A 196 7.11 12.90 -23.65
C TYR A 196 6.26 14.17 -23.68
N ASN A 197 5.50 14.39 -22.62
CA ASN A 197 4.90 15.66 -22.26
C ASN A 197 5.35 16.04 -20.84
N GLY A 198 6.36 16.91 -20.73
CA GLY A 198 7.04 17.17 -19.46
C GLY A 198 7.68 15.89 -18.90
N SER A 199 7.31 15.51 -17.67
CA SER A 199 7.76 14.27 -17.02
C SER A 199 6.82 13.07 -17.21
N VAL A 200 5.80 13.21 -18.06
CA VAL A 200 4.88 12.12 -18.41
C VAL A 200 5.29 11.54 -19.75
N PHE A 201 5.54 10.23 -19.80
CA PHE A 201 5.73 9.49 -21.04
C PHE A 201 4.42 8.81 -21.43
N GLU A 202 3.89 9.15 -22.61
CA GLU A 202 2.68 8.55 -23.14
C GLU A 202 3.03 7.52 -24.21
N ILE A 203 2.45 6.32 -24.09
CA ILE A 203 2.40 5.31 -25.14
C ILE A 203 0.95 5.17 -25.59
N LYS A 204 0.71 5.38 -26.88
CA LYS A 204 -0.56 5.09 -27.55
C LYS A 204 -0.46 3.74 -28.23
N PHE A 205 -1.36 2.83 -27.89
CA PHE A 205 -1.48 1.52 -28.53
C PHE A 205 -2.33 1.59 -29.80
N ARG A 206 -2.12 0.63 -30.70
CA ARG A 206 -3.05 0.35 -31.81
C ARG A 206 -4.28 -0.37 -31.26
N GLY A 207 -5.47 0.03 -31.72
CA GLY A 207 -6.75 -0.53 -31.22
C GLY A 207 -7.15 0.08 -29.87
N TYR A 208 -8.02 -0.60 -29.11
CA TYR A 208 -8.52 -0.13 -27.82
C TYR A 208 -8.35 -1.19 -26.72
N PRO A 209 -7.11 -1.51 -26.29
CA PRO A 209 -6.85 -2.58 -25.33
C PRO A 209 -7.57 -2.39 -23.98
N TRP A 210 -7.92 -1.16 -23.60
CA TRP A 210 -8.59 -0.88 -22.31
C TRP A 210 -10.12 -0.95 -22.40
N TYR A 211 -10.68 -0.92 -23.62
CA TYR A 211 -12.10 -1.22 -23.88
C TYR A 211 -12.26 -2.62 -24.49
N ALA A 212 -11.52 -3.58 -23.93
CA ALA A 212 -11.41 -4.90 -24.49
C ALA A 212 -12.76 -5.64 -24.53
N ASN A 213 -13.23 -5.95 -25.74
CA ASN A 213 -14.34 -6.87 -25.98
C ASN A 213 -13.81 -8.19 -26.57
N SER A 214 -14.39 -9.32 -26.15
CA SER A 214 -14.06 -10.65 -26.71
C SER A 214 -12.54 -10.98 -26.66
N ARG A 215 -11.86 -11.14 -27.81
CA ARG A 215 -10.44 -11.52 -27.90
C ARG A 215 -9.48 -10.43 -27.42
N GLU A 216 -9.92 -9.18 -27.39
CA GLU A 216 -9.12 -8.04 -26.90
C GLU A 216 -8.81 -8.18 -25.40
N THR A 217 -9.61 -8.96 -24.66
CA THR A 217 -9.41 -9.21 -23.23
C THR A 217 -8.10 -9.96 -22.95
N VAL A 218 -7.67 -10.83 -23.87
CA VAL A 218 -6.39 -11.52 -23.78
C VAL A 218 -5.23 -10.57 -24.08
N GLN A 219 -5.40 -9.68 -25.07
CA GLN A 219 -4.36 -8.72 -25.44
C GLN A 219 -4.06 -7.72 -24.32
N ALA A 220 -5.08 -7.22 -23.63
CA ALA A 220 -4.91 -6.35 -22.46
C ALA A 220 -4.03 -7.03 -21.39
N ARG A 221 -4.29 -8.31 -21.10
CA ARG A 221 -3.51 -9.10 -20.14
C ARG A 221 -2.07 -9.32 -20.59
N LEU A 222 -1.83 -9.56 -21.88
CA LEU A 222 -0.47 -9.68 -22.42
C LEU A 222 0.32 -8.37 -22.33
N ILE A 223 -0.34 -7.23 -22.57
CA ILE A 223 0.28 -5.90 -22.40
C ILE A 223 0.67 -5.68 -20.93
N VAL A 224 -0.21 -6.07 -20.00
CA VAL A 224 0.03 -5.97 -18.56
C VAL A 224 1.16 -6.91 -18.10
N LEU A 225 1.22 -8.15 -18.59
CA LEU A 225 2.31 -9.08 -18.27
C LEU A 225 3.66 -8.54 -18.77
N THR A 226 3.71 -8.04 -20.02
CA THR A 226 4.92 -7.42 -20.58
C THR A 226 5.34 -6.19 -19.77
N LEU A 227 4.37 -5.41 -19.27
CA LEU A 227 4.64 -4.27 -18.39
C LEU A 227 5.36 -4.72 -17.12
N LEU A 228 4.81 -5.71 -16.42
CA LEU A 228 5.40 -6.25 -15.19
C LEU A 228 6.81 -6.80 -15.42
N GLU A 229 7.04 -7.53 -16.51
CA GLU A 229 8.36 -8.01 -16.89
C GLU A 229 9.37 -6.87 -17.10
N CYS A 230 8.96 -5.78 -17.77
CA CYS A 230 9.82 -4.62 -17.99
C CYS A 230 10.09 -3.84 -16.70
N LEU A 231 9.09 -3.74 -15.81
CA LEU A 231 9.25 -3.15 -14.49
C LEU A 231 10.32 -3.90 -13.70
N GLU A 232 10.22 -5.22 -13.66
CA GLU A 232 11.17 -6.06 -12.93
C GLU A 232 12.58 -6.04 -13.55
N GLN A 233 12.71 -5.96 -14.88
CA GLN A 233 14.01 -5.73 -15.52
C GLN A 233 14.68 -4.41 -15.10
N ARG A 234 13.91 -3.48 -14.53
CA ARG A 234 14.39 -2.21 -13.98
C ARG A 234 14.28 -2.14 -12.46
N GLY A 235 13.99 -3.24 -11.79
CA GLY A 235 13.92 -3.35 -10.33
C GLY A 235 12.64 -2.81 -9.70
N PHE A 236 11.69 -2.34 -10.50
CA PHE A 236 10.41 -1.85 -10.01
C PHE A 236 9.46 -3.00 -9.71
N SER A 237 8.80 -2.93 -8.57
CA SER A 237 7.64 -3.75 -8.22
C SER A 237 6.36 -2.92 -8.31
N LEU A 238 5.24 -3.59 -8.61
CA LEU A 238 3.91 -3.03 -8.37
C LEU A 238 3.67 -3.00 -6.86
N TYR A 239 3.55 -1.81 -6.30
CA TYR A 239 3.28 -1.61 -4.87
C TYR A 239 1.79 -1.52 -4.57
N ALA A 240 1.03 -0.83 -5.43
CA ALA A 240 -0.42 -0.69 -5.28
C ALA A 240 -1.12 -0.51 -6.63
N SER A 241 -2.33 -1.02 -6.72
CA SER A 241 -3.35 -0.66 -7.72
C SER A 241 -4.44 0.08 -6.95
N ILE A 242 -4.75 1.32 -7.33
CA ILE A 242 -5.67 2.18 -6.56
C ILE A 242 -6.67 2.85 -7.51
N ASP A 243 -7.95 2.69 -7.21
CA ASP A 243 -8.99 3.57 -7.73
C ASP A 243 -9.04 4.88 -6.94
N GLN A 244 -8.70 5.97 -7.63
CA GLN A 244 -8.63 7.32 -7.09
C GLN A 244 -9.54 8.32 -7.81
N ASP A 245 -10.34 7.87 -8.78
CA ASP A 245 -11.13 8.73 -9.66
C ASP A 245 -12.64 8.65 -9.33
N ASN A 246 -13.39 9.71 -9.61
CA ASN A 246 -14.85 9.70 -9.49
C ASN A 246 -15.45 9.26 -10.82
N GLY A 247 -16.01 8.06 -10.85
CA GLY A 247 -16.96 7.66 -11.88
C GLY A 247 -16.36 7.47 -13.26
N PRO A 248 -17.22 7.28 -14.27
CA PRO A 248 -16.76 7.06 -15.60
C PRO A 248 -16.12 8.34 -16.15
N GLY A 249 -14.90 8.22 -16.67
CA GLY A 249 -14.18 9.34 -17.26
C GLY A 249 -14.90 9.89 -18.48
N GLY A 250 -15.26 11.18 -18.44
CA GLY A 250 -15.94 11.85 -19.55
C GLY A 250 -17.23 11.13 -19.99
N ASP A 251 -17.64 11.37 -21.23
CA ASP A 251 -18.93 11.00 -21.85
C ASP A 251 -19.20 9.48 -21.96
N SER A 252 -18.47 8.66 -21.21
CA SER A 252 -18.54 7.20 -21.23
C SER A 252 -19.38 6.68 -20.05
N ASN A 253 -19.95 5.47 -20.21
CA ASN A 253 -20.59 4.72 -19.12
C ASN A 253 -19.59 3.72 -18.47
N CYS A 254 -18.27 3.95 -18.62
CA CYS A 254 -17.22 2.99 -18.24
C CYS A 254 -16.37 3.54 -17.10
N SER A 255 -16.19 2.78 -16.01
CA SER A 255 -15.29 3.15 -14.91
C SER A 255 -13.87 3.35 -15.41
N GLU A 256 -13.14 4.29 -14.82
CA GLU A 256 -11.70 4.41 -15.07
C GLU A 256 -10.96 3.19 -14.52
N ALA A 257 -9.84 2.84 -15.13
CA ALA A 257 -8.96 1.81 -14.61
C ALA A 257 -8.11 2.37 -13.48
N ASP A 258 -7.77 1.51 -12.51
CA ASP A 258 -6.87 1.85 -11.42
C ASP A 258 -5.56 2.48 -11.90
N THR A 259 -5.02 3.38 -11.09
CA THR A 259 -3.65 3.83 -11.24
C THR A 259 -2.71 2.90 -10.49
N TRP A 260 -1.65 2.47 -11.16
CA TRP A 260 -0.60 1.65 -10.58
C TRP A 260 0.49 2.52 -9.99
N PHE A 261 0.92 2.19 -8.78
CA PHE A 261 2.03 2.82 -8.10
C PHE A 261 3.14 1.80 -7.97
N CYS A 262 4.31 2.14 -8.50
CA CYS A 262 5.46 1.25 -8.54
C CYS A 262 6.60 1.85 -7.75
N ASN A 263 7.36 1.00 -7.07
CA ASN A 263 8.54 1.41 -6.34
C ASN A 263 9.73 0.46 -6.56
N ARG A 264 10.92 0.99 -6.28
CA ARG A 264 12.20 0.26 -6.33
C ARG A 264 13.10 0.80 -5.25
N GLN A 265 13.83 -0.06 -4.54
CA GLN A 265 14.83 0.40 -3.56
C GLN A 265 15.85 1.32 -4.23
N ALA A 266 16.20 2.43 -3.58
CA ALA A 266 17.03 3.48 -4.17
C ALA A 266 18.45 3.00 -4.50
N ASP A 267 18.94 1.99 -3.78
CA ASP A 267 20.25 1.35 -3.95
C ASP A 267 20.19 0.10 -4.84
N TRP A 268 19.05 -0.22 -5.46
CA TRP A 268 18.93 -1.37 -6.36
C TRP A 268 19.85 -1.22 -7.57
N THR A 269 20.51 -2.31 -7.94
CA THR A 269 21.37 -2.41 -9.12
C THR A 269 20.85 -3.44 -10.13
N PRO A 270 21.05 -3.23 -11.44
CA PRO A 270 20.66 -4.21 -12.46
C PRO A 270 21.09 -5.64 -12.16
N GLY A 271 20.13 -6.57 -12.18
CA GLY A 271 20.33 -8.00 -11.90
C GLY A 271 20.17 -8.40 -10.43
N ALA A 272 20.00 -7.45 -9.51
CA ALA A 272 19.66 -7.76 -8.12
C ALA A 272 18.21 -8.28 -8.00
N PRO A 273 17.93 -9.20 -7.05
CA PRO A 273 16.59 -9.72 -6.84
C PRO A 273 15.61 -8.62 -6.44
N ILE A 274 14.35 -8.87 -6.74
CA ILE A 274 13.24 -7.99 -6.37
C ILE A 274 12.49 -8.66 -5.23
N TYR A 275 12.26 -7.89 -4.18
CA TYR A 275 11.48 -8.36 -3.04
C TYR A 275 10.13 -7.66 -3.07
N HIS A 276 9.07 -8.45 -3.14
CA HIS A 276 7.70 -7.94 -2.96
C HIS A 276 7.46 -7.77 -1.46
N GLY A 277 7.03 -6.57 -1.06
CA GLY A 277 6.71 -6.20 0.32
C GLY A 277 5.22 -6.09 0.56
#